data_AF-A0A415GN31-F1
#
_entry.id   AF-A0A415GN31-F1
#
_cell.length_a   1.000
_cell.length_b   1.000
_cell.length_c   1.000
_cell.angle_alpha   90.00
_cell.angle_beta   90.00
_cell.angle_gamma   90.00
#
_symmetry.space_group_name_H-M   'P 1'
#
loop_
_entity.id
_entity.type
_entity.pdbx_description
1 polymer ?
#
loop_
_entity_poly.entity_id
_entity_poly.type
_entity_poly.pdbx_seq_one_letter_code
_entity_poly.pdbx_strand_id
1 'polypeptide(L)'
;MKNYLALIRRADFIDFFKFGFFYLNSEKVVEFNCPISELPKRDDIYDALFARINSFESSFAYMIINFTKANDADDPSFVIITEVKHIFPLDSEAKKEYESSFDEHVKIDDPIWPDAISLIKKRQLYQSSMQGVRNIFNIFKLEGLEKCKGLISEDTVEEMLSNVYDDIRPSGDVSLWVYLMRYERHSFYPKESLGYFMDIVHIIVNFMSKKEVEDYIVESTDIYKTLTTYEGKGLKSNDILRLLKQNEMASGFLTKIASFVPEVDFILVGVNYLKMRDLYKDEFTYNEEFISACKASFGESFTIASYMIGIALGHNKTYACLYELLPLDIYKSKEEMAAILRQKQEERERAKREMERIERERERERERERERRKKSKKKGKKDTEYNHFGQPGYSQGRGGYSTWGRQSEELFSPYQGDDQGYIPSSMGRGYKNEKPKQEPQTNKGVSHVDSNNETENLFGIEEIQSMEYQTRNLISFPLKLQKYTKSGKPSTAKNSTAIVNNKEEYENFKNTHSGETWKLKK
;
A
#
# COMPACT_ATOMS: atom_id res chain seq x y z
N MET A 1 -30.36 8.79 38.76
CA MET A 1 -29.07 9.21 38.17
C MET A 1 -28.49 8.03 37.45
N LYS A 2 -28.40 8.13 36.12
CA LYS A 2 -27.92 7.06 35.24
C LYS A 2 -26.53 7.40 34.73
N ASN A 3 -25.69 6.37 34.59
CA ASN A 3 -24.33 6.50 34.07
C ASN A 3 -24.28 5.99 32.64
N TYR A 4 -23.57 6.71 31.80
CA TYR A 4 -23.42 6.39 30.39
C TYR A 4 -21.97 6.45 29.97
N LEU A 5 -21.59 5.59 29.04
CA LEU A 5 -20.34 5.67 28.29
C LEU A 5 -20.66 6.01 26.84
N ALA A 6 -19.82 6.84 26.23
CA ALA A 6 -19.84 7.05 24.79
C ALA A 6 -18.42 7.13 24.23
N LEU A 7 -18.22 6.50 23.08
CA LEU A 7 -16.99 6.58 22.32
C LEU A 7 -17.08 7.74 21.32
N ILE A 8 -16.23 8.75 21.49
CA ILE A 8 -16.21 9.95 20.65
C ILE A 8 -14.84 10.17 20.02
N ARG A 9 -14.79 10.91 18.91
CA ARG A 9 -13.51 11.28 18.31
C ARG A 9 -12.84 12.37 19.14
N ARG A 10 -11.52 12.41 19.09
CA ARG A 10 -10.72 13.50 19.67
C ARG A 10 -11.16 14.87 19.16
N ALA A 11 -11.41 15.00 17.86
CA ALA A 11 -11.88 16.25 17.25
C ALA A 11 -13.23 16.69 17.83
N ASP A 12 -14.17 15.75 18.00
CA ASP A 12 -15.48 16.01 18.56
C ASP A 12 -15.39 16.49 20.02
N PHE A 13 -14.46 15.93 20.79
CA PHE A 13 -14.21 16.37 22.17
C PHE A 13 -13.67 17.81 22.23
N ILE A 14 -12.79 18.21 21.30
CA ILE A 14 -12.25 19.59 21.25
C ILE A 14 -13.39 20.59 21.05
N ASP A 15 -14.30 20.32 20.12
CA ASP A 15 -15.47 21.15 19.90
C ASP A 15 -16.42 21.12 21.10
N PHE A 16 -16.67 19.94 21.67
CA PHE A 16 -17.50 19.80 22.86
C PHE A 16 -16.96 20.61 24.05
N PHE A 17 -15.65 20.57 24.31
CA PHE A 17 -15.02 21.35 25.38
C PHE A 17 -15.12 22.85 25.13
N LYS A 18 -14.95 23.30 23.89
CA LYS A 18 -15.05 24.72 23.50
C LYS A 18 -16.46 25.27 23.61
N PHE A 19 -17.47 24.53 23.16
CA PHE A 19 -18.85 25.00 23.04
C PHE A 19 -19.75 24.57 24.21
N GLY A 20 -19.30 23.62 25.03
CA GLY A 20 -19.94 23.21 26.29
C GLY A 20 -21.10 22.23 26.15
N PHE A 21 -21.54 21.89 24.93
CA PHE A 21 -22.57 20.88 24.68
C PHE A 21 -22.27 20.08 23.40
N PHE A 22 -22.81 18.86 23.30
CA PHE A 22 -22.61 17.98 22.15
C PHE A 22 -23.78 17.02 21.94
N TYR A 23 -24.05 16.66 20.68
CA TYR A 23 -25.05 15.67 20.32
C TYR A 23 -24.35 14.37 19.91
N LEU A 24 -24.48 13.35 20.76
CA LEU A 24 -24.03 12.00 20.53
C LEU A 24 -25.02 11.22 19.66
N ASN A 25 -24.49 10.30 18.86
CA ASN A 25 -25.32 9.26 18.25
C ASN A 25 -25.87 8.34 19.36
N SER A 26 -27.19 8.27 19.51
CA SER A 26 -27.88 7.50 20.55
C SER A 26 -27.50 6.03 20.55
N GLU A 27 -27.23 5.45 19.38
CA GLU A 27 -26.81 4.06 19.24
C GLU A 27 -25.40 3.79 19.80
N LYS A 28 -24.61 4.84 20.06
CA LYS A 28 -23.25 4.77 20.59
C LYS A 28 -23.16 5.13 22.08
N VAL A 29 -24.31 5.36 22.72
CA VAL A 29 -24.41 5.65 24.15
C VAL A 29 -24.79 4.36 24.88
N VAL A 30 -23.94 3.93 25.80
CA VAL A 30 -24.12 2.67 26.54
C VAL A 30 -24.44 3.00 28.00
N GLU A 31 -25.65 2.65 28.44
CA GLU A 31 -26.05 2.75 29.86
C GLU A 31 -25.38 1.62 30.66
N PHE A 32 -24.89 1.94 31.86
CA PHE A 32 -24.35 0.95 32.79
C PHE A 32 -24.68 1.26 34.25
N ASN A 33 -24.71 0.21 35.08
CA ASN A 33 -25.15 0.27 36.47
C ASN A 33 -24.16 -0.33 37.48
N CYS A 34 -22.90 -0.55 37.08
CA CYS A 34 -21.83 -1.05 37.96
C CYS A 34 -20.79 0.05 38.26
N PRO A 35 -19.95 -0.12 39.30
CA PRO A 35 -18.79 0.73 39.52
C PRO A 35 -17.82 0.70 38.33
N ILE A 36 -17.12 1.81 38.08
CA ILE A 36 -16.12 1.93 36.99
C ILE A 36 -15.04 0.84 37.08
N SER A 37 -14.63 0.46 38.29
CA SER A 37 -13.64 -0.59 38.54
C SER A 37 -14.09 -2.00 38.09
N GLU A 38 -15.38 -2.20 37.85
CA GLU A 38 -15.93 -3.48 37.37
C GLU A 38 -16.14 -3.51 35.85
N LEU A 39 -16.10 -2.36 35.16
CA LEU A 39 -16.22 -2.27 33.70
C LEU A 39 -15.21 -3.13 32.93
N PRO A 40 -13.95 -3.30 33.37
CA PRO A 40 -12.99 -4.16 32.68
C PRO A 40 -13.44 -5.63 32.55
N LYS A 41 -14.40 -6.07 33.38
CA LYS A 41 -14.94 -7.45 33.39
C LYS A 41 -16.27 -7.59 32.64
N ARG A 42 -16.76 -6.52 32.02
CA ARG A 42 -18.08 -6.45 31.37
C ARG A 42 -17.93 -6.46 29.85
N ASP A 43 -17.78 -7.66 29.30
CA ASP A 43 -17.65 -7.88 27.85
C ASP A 43 -18.87 -7.37 27.07
N ASP A 44 -20.06 -7.44 27.67
CA ASP A 44 -21.30 -6.93 27.09
C ASP A 44 -21.26 -5.41 26.85
N ILE A 45 -20.67 -4.66 27.79
CA ILE A 45 -20.50 -3.20 27.66
C ILE A 45 -19.40 -2.89 26.65
N TYR A 46 -18.29 -3.63 26.69
CA TYR A 46 -17.21 -3.51 25.72
C TYR A 46 -17.73 -3.70 24.29
N ASP A 47 -18.43 -4.80 24.03
CA ASP A 47 -18.97 -5.12 22.72
C ASP A 47 -19.99 -4.07 22.26
N ALA A 48 -20.89 -3.61 23.14
CA ALA A 48 -21.83 -2.56 22.82
C ALA A 48 -21.14 -1.24 22.41
N LEU A 49 -20.08 -0.85 23.14
CA LEU A 49 -19.36 0.40 22.89
C LEU A 49 -18.54 0.36 21.59
N PHE A 50 -17.94 -0.79 21.27
CA PHE A 50 -17.02 -0.95 20.14
C PHE A 50 -17.65 -1.63 18.91
N ALA A 51 -18.92 -2.03 18.95
CA ALA A 51 -19.61 -2.68 17.84
C ALA A 51 -19.59 -1.86 16.54
N ARG A 52 -19.72 -0.53 16.64
CA ARG A 52 -19.83 0.41 15.50
C ARG A 52 -18.74 1.47 15.48
N ILE A 53 -17.51 1.07 15.75
CA ILE A 53 -16.34 1.93 15.63
C ILE A 53 -15.90 2.05 14.16
N ASN A 54 -15.57 3.26 13.71
CA ASN A 54 -14.99 3.44 12.38
C ASN A 54 -13.49 3.09 12.42
N SER A 55 -12.91 2.71 11.30
CA SER A 55 -11.46 2.51 11.18
C SER A 55 -10.68 3.77 11.55
N PHE A 56 -9.52 3.59 12.18
CA PHE A 56 -8.60 4.67 12.54
C PHE A 56 -7.16 4.16 12.57
N GLU A 57 -6.20 5.06 12.42
CA GLU A 57 -4.78 4.73 12.42
C GLU A 57 -4.20 4.73 13.84
N SER A 58 -4.44 5.79 14.61
CA SER A 58 -3.86 5.98 15.95
C SER A 58 -4.86 5.80 17.08
N SER A 59 -4.44 5.22 18.21
CA SER A 59 -5.30 4.99 19.38
C SER A 59 -5.88 6.28 19.95
N PHE A 60 -5.15 7.40 19.85
CA PHE A 60 -5.61 8.72 20.27
C PHE A 60 -6.68 9.36 19.36
N ALA A 61 -7.11 8.70 18.28
CA ALA A 61 -8.19 9.20 17.44
C ALA A 61 -9.55 9.22 18.18
N TYR A 62 -9.72 8.34 19.17
CA TYR A 62 -10.95 8.18 19.94
C TYR A 62 -10.68 8.15 21.44
N MET A 63 -11.67 8.63 22.20
CA MET A 63 -11.70 8.53 23.66
C MET A 63 -13.10 8.12 24.12
N ILE A 64 -13.18 7.63 25.35
CA ILE A 64 -14.45 7.30 25.99
C ILE A 64 -14.76 8.40 26.99
N ILE A 65 -15.95 8.99 26.88
CA ILE A 65 -16.47 9.89 27.90
C ILE A 65 -17.46 9.13 28.78
N ASN A 66 -17.37 9.37 30.08
CA ASN A 66 -18.39 8.99 31.05
C ASN A 66 -19.14 10.24 31.48
N PHE A 67 -20.47 10.19 31.42
CA PHE A 67 -21.32 11.27 31.89
C PHE A 67 -22.56 10.72 32.61
N THR A 68 -23.17 11.58 33.42
CA THR A 68 -24.33 11.22 34.24
C THR A 68 -25.51 12.11 33.94
N LYS A 69 -26.70 11.51 33.80
CA LYS A 69 -27.96 12.25 33.73
C LYS A 69 -28.67 12.26 35.07
N ALA A 70 -29.14 13.45 35.46
CA ALA A 70 -29.85 13.65 36.72
C ALA A 70 -31.24 13.01 36.65
N ASN A 71 -32.00 13.27 35.57
CA ASN A 71 -33.32 12.70 35.38
C ASN A 71 -33.28 11.55 34.36
N ASP A 72 -34.07 10.52 34.61
CA ASP A 72 -34.15 9.34 33.74
C ASP A 72 -34.88 9.62 32.41
N ALA A 73 -35.58 10.76 32.32
CA ALA A 73 -36.25 11.23 31.09
C ALA A 73 -35.35 12.13 30.23
N ASP A 74 -34.16 12.50 30.71
CA ASP A 74 -33.23 13.32 29.94
C ASP A 74 -32.70 12.53 28.75
N ASP A 75 -32.62 13.18 27.58
CA ASP A 75 -32.08 12.58 26.37
C ASP A 75 -30.58 12.24 26.57
N PRO A 76 -30.18 10.95 26.55
CA PRO A 76 -28.78 10.57 26.71
C PRO A 76 -27.92 10.96 25.50
N SER A 77 -28.52 11.31 24.37
CA SER A 77 -27.80 11.81 23.20
C SER A 77 -27.36 13.25 23.31
N PHE A 78 -28.01 14.08 24.12
CA PHE A 78 -27.59 15.46 24.33
C PHE A 78 -26.76 15.55 25.59
N VAL A 79 -25.50 15.99 25.52
CA VAL A 79 -24.60 16.03 26.70
C VAL A 79 -24.05 17.44 26.89
N ILE A 80 -24.03 17.91 28.12
CA ILE A 80 -23.41 19.17 28.53
C ILE A 80 -22.11 18.87 29.27
N ILE A 81 -21.09 19.71 29.11
CA ILE A 81 -19.75 19.47 29.66
C ILE A 81 -19.75 19.29 31.19
N THR A 82 -20.70 19.90 31.89
CA THR A 82 -20.88 19.78 33.35
C THR A 82 -21.36 18.39 33.81
N GLU A 83 -21.92 17.61 32.88
CA GLU A 83 -22.40 16.25 33.14
C GLU A 83 -21.29 15.20 33.03
N VAL A 84 -20.18 15.54 32.35
CA VAL A 84 -19.02 14.67 32.17
C VAL A 84 -18.31 14.47 33.50
N LYS A 85 -17.96 13.21 33.79
CA LYS A 85 -17.28 12.79 35.03
C LYS A 85 -15.87 12.30 34.78
N HIS A 86 -15.69 11.52 33.72
CA HIS A 86 -14.40 10.91 33.39
C HIS A 86 -14.15 10.93 31.89
N ILE A 87 -12.87 11.00 31.53
CA ILE A 87 -12.38 10.85 30.17
C ILE A 87 -11.36 9.72 30.21
N PHE A 88 -11.65 8.65 29.48
CA PHE A 88 -10.79 7.47 29.41
C PHE A 88 -10.16 7.36 28.02
N PRO A 89 -8.83 7.24 27.94
CA PRO A 89 -8.15 6.90 26.70
C PRO A 89 -8.33 5.41 26.36
N LEU A 90 -8.08 5.04 25.10
CA LEU A 90 -8.14 3.64 24.68
C LEU A 90 -6.92 2.83 25.11
N ASP A 91 -5.77 3.48 25.29
CA ASP A 91 -4.54 2.88 25.79
C ASP A 91 -3.64 3.94 26.47
N SER A 92 -2.50 3.49 26.99
CA SER A 92 -1.54 4.36 27.68
C SER A 92 -0.82 5.34 26.74
N GLU A 93 -0.76 5.06 25.45
CA GLU A 93 -0.17 5.98 24.45
C GLU A 93 -1.11 7.16 24.20
N ALA A 94 -2.40 6.87 24.00
CA ALA A 94 -3.44 7.88 23.87
C ALA A 94 -3.54 8.76 25.10
N LYS A 95 -3.36 8.19 26.31
CA LYS A 95 -3.29 8.97 27.55
C LYS A 95 -2.23 10.07 27.48
N LYS A 96 -0.99 9.71 27.13
CA LYS A 96 0.13 10.65 27.05
C LYS A 96 -0.09 11.73 25.98
N GLU A 97 -0.64 11.34 24.84
CA GLU A 97 -0.99 12.29 23.77
C GLU A 97 -2.04 13.29 24.27
N TYR A 98 -3.09 12.85 24.97
CA TYR A 98 -4.12 13.74 25.52
C TYR A 98 -3.57 14.66 26.60
N GLU A 99 -2.82 14.13 27.57
CA GLU A 99 -2.21 14.93 28.64
C GLU A 99 -1.24 16.00 28.11
N SER A 100 -0.58 15.76 26.97
CA SER A 100 0.33 16.73 26.36
C SER A 100 -0.35 17.76 25.44
N SER A 101 -1.55 17.45 24.93
CA SER A 101 -2.20 18.25 23.89
C SER A 101 -3.48 18.94 24.32
N PHE A 102 -4.13 18.48 25.38
CA PHE A 102 -5.30 19.13 25.95
C PHE A 102 -4.92 20.18 26.98
N ASP A 103 -5.92 21.00 27.33
CA ASP A 103 -5.80 21.96 28.41
C ASP A 103 -5.45 21.24 29.73
N GLU A 104 -4.52 21.80 30.50
CA GLU A 104 -4.00 21.21 31.75
C GLU A 104 -5.07 20.97 32.82
N HIS A 105 -6.22 21.65 32.74
CA HIS A 105 -7.35 21.42 33.63
C HIS A 105 -8.15 20.14 33.28
N VAL A 106 -7.98 19.60 32.08
CA VAL A 106 -8.68 18.38 31.65
C VAL A 106 -7.98 17.17 32.25
N LYS A 107 -8.64 16.52 33.21
CA LYS A 107 -8.15 15.28 33.80
C LYS A 107 -8.42 14.10 32.87
N ILE A 108 -7.36 13.36 32.53
CA ILE A 108 -7.44 12.11 31.77
C ILE A 108 -7.18 10.94 32.73
N ASP A 109 -8.16 10.03 32.84
CA ASP A 109 -8.05 8.84 33.67
C ASP A 109 -7.29 7.71 32.95
N ASP A 110 -7.07 6.57 33.62
CA ASP A 110 -6.43 5.40 33.01
C ASP A 110 -7.39 4.64 32.07
N PRO A 111 -6.89 3.95 31.02
CA PRO A 111 -7.73 3.15 30.14
C PRO A 111 -8.58 2.12 30.89
N ILE A 112 -9.86 1.99 30.53
CA ILE A 112 -10.74 0.97 31.10
C ILE A 112 -10.29 -0.44 30.67
N TRP A 113 -9.97 -0.59 29.38
CA TRP A 113 -9.56 -1.86 28.76
C TRP A 113 -8.21 -1.69 28.06
N PRO A 114 -7.10 -2.06 28.72
CA PRO A 114 -5.75 -1.88 28.17
C PRO A 114 -5.55 -2.57 26.80
N ASP A 115 -6.22 -3.71 26.58
CA ASP A 115 -6.10 -4.49 25.34
C ASP A 115 -7.11 -4.10 24.25
N ALA A 116 -7.92 -3.05 24.48
CA ALA A 116 -8.99 -2.66 23.56
C ALA A 116 -8.47 -2.39 22.15
N ILE A 117 -7.34 -1.69 22.02
CA ILE A 117 -6.75 -1.36 20.73
C ILE A 117 -6.37 -2.62 19.95
N SER A 118 -5.76 -3.61 20.60
CA SER A 118 -5.38 -4.86 19.94
C SER A 118 -6.60 -5.57 19.34
N LEU A 119 -7.65 -5.75 20.14
CA LEU A 119 -8.90 -6.39 19.70
C LEU A 119 -9.59 -5.62 18.57
N ILE A 120 -9.68 -4.29 18.70
CA ILE A 120 -10.27 -3.42 17.67
C ILE A 120 -9.47 -3.50 16.37
N LYS A 121 -8.14 -3.48 16.44
CA LYS A 121 -7.27 -3.53 15.25
C LYS A 121 -7.35 -4.87 14.53
N LYS A 122 -7.45 -5.99 15.26
CA LYS A 122 -7.70 -7.31 14.67
C LYS A 122 -9.04 -7.36 13.94
N ARG A 123 -10.12 -6.84 14.55
CA ARG A 123 -11.43 -6.72 13.91
C ARG A 123 -11.39 -5.82 12.67
N GLN A 124 -10.70 -4.67 12.73
CA GLN A 124 -10.50 -3.76 11.59
C GLN A 124 -9.70 -4.42 10.47
N LEU A 125 -8.67 -5.19 10.79
CA LEU A 125 -7.88 -5.96 9.83
C LEU A 125 -8.76 -6.97 9.10
N TYR A 126 -9.55 -7.77 9.84
CA TYR A 126 -10.52 -8.70 9.25
C TYR A 126 -11.52 -8.00 8.34
N GLN A 127 -12.16 -6.93 8.80
CA GLN A 127 -13.12 -6.16 8.00
C GLN A 127 -12.48 -5.57 6.73
N SER A 128 -11.27 -5.04 6.84
CA SER A 128 -10.50 -4.53 5.70
C SER A 128 -10.19 -5.64 4.69
N SER A 129 -9.73 -6.81 5.15
CA SER A 129 -9.47 -7.98 4.31
C SER A 129 -10.73 -8.45 3.59
N MET A 130 -11.85 -8.60 4.30
CA MET A 130 -13.11 -9.03 3.69
C MET A 130 -13.71 -7.99 2.74
N GLN A 131 -13.51 -6.70 3.01
CA GLN A 131 -13.84 -5.66 2.04
C GLN A 131 -12.91 -5.72 0.82
N GLY A 132 -11.62 -6.05 1.01
CA GLY A 132 -10.68 -6.34 -0.08
C GLY A 132 -11.16 -7.46 -0.99
N VAL A 133 -11.68 -8.56 -0.42
CA VAL A 133 -12.33 -9.65 -1.18
C VAL A 133 -13.47 -9.12 -2.05
N ARG A 134 -14.38 -8.35 -1.47
CA ARG A 134 -15.51 -7.76 -2.22
C ARG A 134 -15.03 -6.87 -3.36
N ASN A 135 -14.00 -6.06 -3.11
CA ASN A 135 -13.42 -5.19 -4.13
C ASN A 135 -12.83 -6.02 -5.27
N ILE A 136 -12.01 -7.04 -4.98
CA ILE A 136 -11.43 -7.92 -6.00
C ILE A 136 -12.52 -8.63 -6.81
N PHE A 137 -13.55 -9.16 -6.16
CA PHE A 137 -14.66 -9.83 -6.87
C PHE A 137 -15.41 -8.86 -7.79
N ASN A 138 -15.63 -7.63 -7.37
CA ASN A 138 -16.28 -6.60 -8.20
C ASN A 138 -15.39 -6.16 -9.37
N ILE A 139 -14.11 -5.86 -9.10
CA ILE A 139 -13.13 -5.41 -10.11
C ILE A 139 -12.93 -6.51 -11.15
N PHE A 140 -12.71 -7.74 -10.71
CA PHE A 140 -12.50 -8.88 -11.61
C PHE A 140 -13.80 -9.42 -12.17
N LYS A 141 -14.99 -8.97 -11.75
CA LYS A 141 -16.30 -9.51 -12.16
C LYS A 141 -16.37 -11.03 -11.94
N LEU A 142 -16.11 -11.46 -10.70
CA LEU A 142 -16.12 -12.87 -10.29
C LEU A 142 -17.41 -13.23 -9.58
N GLU A 143 -17.83 -14.49 -9.73
CA GLU A 143 -18.94 -15.10 -9.01
C GLU A 143 -18.41 -16.20 -8.08
N GLY A 144 -19.28 -16.77 -7.23
CA GLY A 144 -18.92 -17.91 -6.37
C GLY A 144 -18.28 -17.57 -5.04
N LEU A 145 -18.50 -16.36 -4.51
CA LEU A 145 -17.97 -15.93 -3.20
C LEU A 145 -18.33 -16.89 -2.06
N GLU A 146 -19.59 -17.34 -2.00
CA GLU A 146 -20.06 -18.28 -0.97
C GLU A 146 -19.36 -19.64 -1.06
N LYS A 147 -18.98 -20.09 -2.27
CA LYS A 147 -18.20 -21.31 -2.45
C LYS A 147 -16.80 -21.15 -1.84
N CYS A 148 -16.15 -20.01 -2.06
CA CYS A 148 -14.85 -19.70 -1.46
C CYS A 148 -14.92 -19.67 0.07
N LYS A 149 -15.96 -19.06 0.65
CA LYS A 149 -16.21 -19.06 2.09
C LYS A 149 -16.49 -20.45 2.66
N GLY A 150 -17.12 -21.32 1.88
CA GLY A 150 -17.32 -22.73 2.24
C GLY A 150 -16.00 -23.52 2.28
N LEU A 151 -15.01 -23.17 1.44
CA LEU A 151 -13.69 -23.80 1.42
C LEU A 151 -12.74 -23.23 2.50
N ILE A 152 -12.82 -21.92 2.74
CA ILE A 152 -12.01 -21.20 3.73
C ILE A 152 -12.98 -20.40 4.60
N SER A 153 -13.31 -20.95 5.76
CA SER A 153 -14.30 -20.37 6.67
C SER A 153 -13.89 -18.98 7.18
N GLU A 154 -14.89 -18.16 7.52
CA GLU A 154 -14.66 -16.84 8.11
C GLU A 154 -13.85 -16.92 9.41
N ASP A 155 -14.14 -17.89 10.28
CA ASP A 155 -13.39 -18.15 11.52
C ASP A 155 -11.91 -18.45 11.24
N THR A 156 -11.61 -19.25 10.21
CA THR A 156 -10.23 -19.54 9.77
C THR A 156 -9.50 -18.27 9.33
N VAL A 157 -10.20 -17.38 8.59
CA VAL A 157 -9.62 -16.12 8.13
C VAL A 157 -9.39 -15.17 9.29
N GLU A 158 -10.35 -15.05 10.20
CA GLU A 158 -10.27 -14.20 11.39
C GLU A 158 -9.12 -14.62 12.30
N GLU A 159 -9.01 -15.92 12.63
CA GLU A 159 -7.91 -16.45 13.44
C GLU A 159 -6.56 -16.25 12.75
N MET A 160 -6.47 -16.53 11.44
CA MET A 160 -5.25 -16.32 10.67
C MET A 160 -4.81 -14.86 10.73
N LEU A 161 -5.72 -13.90 10.54
CA LEU A 161 -5.41 -12.47 10.57
C LEU A 161 -5.08 -11.97 11.97
N SER A 162 -5.71 -12.52 13.02
CA SER A 162 -5.28 -12.27 14.41
C SER A 162 -3.83 -12.70 14.61
N ASN A 163 -3.46 -13.89 14.12
CA ASN A 163 -2.08 -14.38 14.19
C ASN A 163 -1.11 -13.56 13.34
N VAL A 164 -1.56 -12.95 12.23
CA VAL A 164 -0.75 -11.99 11.47
C VAL A 164 -0.47 -10.74 12.31
N TYR A 165 -1.50 -10.21 12.99
CA TYR A 165 -1.36 -9.04 13.85
C TYR A 165 -0.41 -9.28 15.02
N ASP A 166 -0.48 -10.46 15.63
CA ASP A 166 0.38 -10.86 16.76
C ASP A 166 1.76 -11.39 16.34
N ASP A 167 2.09 -11.39 15.04
CA ASP A 167 3.32 -11.94 14.47
C ASP A 167 3.57 -13.44 14.81
N ILE A 168 2.48 -14.22 14.89
CA ILE A 168 2.51 -15.66 15.18
C ILE A 168 2.58 -16.43 13.85
N ARG A 169 3.64 -17.22 13.66
CA ARG A 169 3.82 -18.09 12.48
C ARG A 169 2.91 -19.34 12.55
N PRO A 170 2.46 -19.88 11.40
CA PRO A 170 1.58 -21.04 11.38
C PRO A 170 2.26 -22.30 11.94
N SER A 171 1.64 -22.92 12.93
CA SER A 171 2.12 -24.16 13.55
C SER A 171 0.95 -25.00 14.09
N GLY A 172 1.16 -26.31 14.23
CA GLY A 172 0.14 -27.24 14.71
C GLY A 172 -0.85 -27.69 13.63
N ASP A 173 -2.04 -28.08 14.08
CA ASP A 173 -3.12 -28.62 13.26
C ASP A 173 -3.99 -27.51 12.64
N VAL A 174 -3.35 -26.57 11.93
CA VAL A 174 -4.04 -25.50 11.19
C VAL A 174 -4.28 -25.89 9.74
N SER A 175 -5.27 -25.27 9.10
CA SER A 175 -5.64 -25.55 7.72
C SER A 175 -4.49 -25.35 6.73
N LEU A 176 -4.41 -26.19 5.70
CA LEU A 176 -3.44 -26.05 4.62
C LEU A 176 -3.54 -24.69 3.91
N TRP A 177 -4.75 -24.10 3.85
CA TRP A 177 -4.97 -22.76 3.31
C TRP A 177 -4.25 -21.67 4.14
N VAL A 178 -4.17 -21.84 5.46
CA VAL A 178 -3.45 -20.92 6.35
C VAL A 178 -1.96 -21.01 6.08
N TYR A 179 -1.40 -22.22 5.93
CA TYR A 179 0.01 -22.39 5.54
C TYR A 179 0.31 -21.73 4.18
N LEU A 180 -0.58 -21.84 3.19
CA LEU A 180 -0.42 -21.17 1.90
C LEU A 180 -0.46 -19.63 2.01
N MET A 181 -1.47 -19.07 2.69
CA MET A 181 -1.64 -17.62 2.80
C MET A 181 -0.55 -16.96 3.64
N ARG A 182 -0.06 -17.66 4.67
CA ARG A 182 1.02 -17.20 5.56
C ARG A 182 2.42 -17.52 5.06
N TYR A 183 2.56 -18.25 3.96
CA TYR A 183 3.87 -18.60 3.41
C TYR A 183 4.60 -17.34 2.94
N GLU A 184 5.83 -17.15 3.41
CA GLU A 184 6.74 -16.13 2.92
C GLU A 184 7.91 -16.82 2.24
N ARG A 185 8.24 -16.41 1.01
CA ARG A 185 9.34 -17.03 0.28
C ARG A 185 10.65 -16.57 0.88
N HIS A 186 11.37 -17.49 1.51
CA HIS A 186 12.72 -17.27 2.03
C HIS A 186 13.79 -17.99 1.20
N SER A 187 13.40 -19.05 0.48
CA SER A 187 14.30 -19.88 -0.33
C SER A 187 14.61 -19.24 -1.69
N PHE A 188 15.78 -19.56 -2.24
CA PHE A 188 16.26 -19.04 -3.53
C PHE A 188 15.67 -19.76 -4.75
N TYR A 189 14.36 -20.03 -4.74
CA TYR A 189 13.67 -20.66 -5.86
C TYR A 189 13.62 -19.74 -7.09
N PRO A 190 13.52 -20.30 -8.31
CA PRO A 190 13.38 -19.52 -9.53
C PRO A 190 12.23 -18.50 -9.44
N LYS A 191 12.41 -17.29 -9.97
CA LYS A 191 11.33 -16.30 -10.00
C LYS A 191 10.22 -16.61 -11.01
N GLU A 192 10.46 -17.58 -11.88
CA GLU A 192 9.54 -18.03 -12.92
C GLU A 192 8.46 -18.98 -12.36
N SER A 193 7.56 -19.45 -13.24
CA SER A 193 6.49 -20.39 -12.92
C SER A 193 6.95 -21.58 -12.08
N LEU A 194 8.13 -22.13 -12.37
CA LEU A 194 8.70 -23.28 -11.66
C LEU A 194 8.90 -23.04 -10.16
N GLY A 195 9.40 -21.88 -9.75
CA GLY A 195 9.65 -21.63 -8.33
C GLY A 195 8.37 -21.57 -7.52
N TYR A 196 7.24 -21.18 -8.13
CA TYR A 196 5.95 -21.26 -7.45
C TYR A 196 5.52 -22.70 -7.19
N PHE A 197 5.86 -23.66 -8.05
CA PHE A 197 5.63 -25.08 -7.75
C PHE A 197 6.55 -25.58 -6.62
N MET A 198 7.79 -25.09 -6.57
CA MET A 198 8.71 -25.39 -5.47
C MET A 198 8.20 -24.83 -4.14
N ASP A 199 7.66 -23.61 -4.14
CA ASP A 199 6.98 -23.05 -2.96
C ASP A 199 5.82 -23.94 -2.49
N ILE A 200 5.01 -24.46 -3.42
CA ILE A 200 3.91 -25.37 -3.06
C ILE A 200 4.44 -26.64 -2.39
N VAL A 201 5.55 -27.20 -2.86
CA VAL A 201 6.19 -28.32 -2.16
C VAL A 201 6.58 -27.90 -0.74
N HIS A 202 7.21 -26.74 -0.57
CA HIS A 202 7.60 -26.23 0.76
C HIS A 202 6.39 -26.07 1.68
N ILE A 203 5.32 -25.45 1.19
CA ILE A 203 4.06 -25.24 1.93
C ILE A 203 3.48 -26.58 2.40
N ILE A 204 3.47 -27.59 1.52
CA ILE A 204 2.97 -28.93 1.85
C ILE A 204 3.85 -29.60 2.90
N VAL A 205 5.18 -29.46 2.80
CA VAL A 205 6.11 -29.99 3.81
C VAL A 205 5.92 -29.28 5.15
N ASN A 206 5.72 -27.96 5.16
CA ASN A 206 5.42 -27.19 6.37
C ASN A 206 4.13 -27.69 7.03
N PHE A 207 3.06 -27.84 6.24
CA PHE A 207 1.77 -28.36 6.71
C PHE A 207 1.90 -29.77 7.29
N MET A 208 2.55 -30.69 6.57
CA MET A 208 2.75 -32.06 7.02
C MET A 208 3.64 -32.15 8.26
N SER A 209 4.57 -31.21 8.42
CA SER A 209 5.46 -31.12 9.59
C SER A 209 4.83 -30.35 10.75
N LYS A 210 3.66 -29.73 10.55
CA LYS A 210 2.97 -28.85 11.52
C LYS A 210 3.81 -27.65 11.99
N LYS A 211 4.78 -27.23 11.20
CA LYS A 211 5.68 -26.10 11.48
C LYS A 211 6.45 -25.73 10.22
N GLU A 212 7.04 -24.53 10.23
CA GLU A 212 7.99 -24.15 9.19
C GLU A 212 9.24 -25.02 9.25
N VAL A 213 9.68 -25.49 8.08
CA VAL A 213 10.88 -26.29 7.92
C VAL A 213 11.94 -25.54 7.10
N GLU A 214 13.19 -25.89 7.36
CA GLU A 214 14.35 -25.40 6.63
C GLU A 214 14.40 -25.95 5.19
N ASP A 215 14.99 -25.17 4.28
CA ASP A 215 15.07 -25.46 2.85
C ASP A 215 15.61 -26.86 2.54
N TYR A 216 16.68 -27.29 3.21
CA TYR A 216 17.34 -28.58 2.95
C TYR A 216 16.40 -29.79 3.16
N ILE A 217 15.40 -29.66 4.03
CA ILE A 217 14.40 -30.71 4.27
C ILE A 217 13.51 -30.84 3.04
N VAL A 218 13.07 -29.72 2.48
CA VAL A 218 12.25 -29.65 1.27
C VAL A 218 13.04 -30.15 0.07
N GLU A 219 14.29 -29.72 -0.06
CA GLU A 219 15.20 -30.11 -1.14
C GLU A 219 15.48 -31.62 -1.18
N SER A 220 15.39 -32.28 -0.03
CA SER A 220 15.59 -33.73 0.08
C SER A 220 14.43 -34.56 -0.48
N THR A 221 13.26 -33.96 -0.73
CA THR A 221 12.06 -34.66 -1.22
C THR A 221 12.19 -35.04 -2.70
N ASP A 222 11.60 -36.18 -3.07
CA ASP A 222 11.70 -36.68 -4.45
C ASP A 222 10.90 -35.82 -5.44
N ILE A 223 9.82 -35.17 -4.98
CA ILE A 223 9.08 -34.20 -5.77
C ILE A 223 9.92 -32.95 -6.07
N TYR A 224 10.69 -32.46 -5.10
CA TYR A 224 11.58 -31.32 -5.31
C TYR A 224 12.68 -31.69 -6.31
N LYS A 225 13.33 -32.84 -6.14
CA LYS A 225 14.33 -33.37 -7.10
C LYS A 225 13.75 -33.57 -8.49
N THR A 226 12.46 -33.88 -8.62
CA THR A 226 11.78 -33.97 -9.90
C THR A 226 11.63 -32.59 -10.54
N LEU A 227 11.18 -31.60 -9.77
CA LEU A 227 11.02 -30.21 -10.22
C LEU A 227 12.34 -29.56 -10.64
N THR A 228 13.45 -29.86 -9.96
CA THR A 228 14.77 -29.32 -10.36
C THR A 228 15.20 -29.79 -11.75
N THR A 229 14.75 -30.97 -12.21
CA THR A 229 15.00 -31.42 -13.60
C THR A 229 14.32 -30.55 -14.67
N TYR A 230 13.42 -29.66 -14.26
CA TYR A 230 12.71 -28.73 -15.13
C TYR A 230 13.35 -27.34 -15.19
N GLU A 231 14.37 -27.07 -14.37
CA GLU A 231 15.08 -25.79 -14.35
C GLU A 231 15.70 -25.44 -15.71
N GLY A 232 15.71 -24.15 -16.03
CA GLY A 232 16.28 -23.62 -17.27
C GLY A 232 15.47 -23.92 -18.55
N LYS A 233 14.32 -24.59 -18.45
CA LYS A 233 13.46 -24.92 -19.60
C LYS A 233 12.39 -23.87 -19.94
N GLY A 234 12.22 -22.84 -19.10
CA GLY A 234 11.23 -21.77 -19.33
C GLY A 234 9.78 -22.27 -19.40
N LEU A 235 9.44 -23.34 -18.68
CA LEU A 235 8.14 -24.00 -18.78
C LEU A 235 7.02 -23.16 -18.15
N LYS A 236 5.85 -23.17 -18.79
CA LYS A 236 4.63 -22.53 -18.28
C LYS A 236 3.95 -23.42 -17.23
N SER A 237 3.09 -22.82 -16.38
CA SER A 237 2.40 -23.54 -15.29
C SER A 237 1.65 -24.79 -15.76
N ASN A 238 0.91 -24.70 -16.86
CA ASN A 238 0.15 -25.85 -17.39
C ASN A 238 1.07 -26.97 -17.89
N ASP A 239 2.23 -26.62 -18.46
CA ASP A 239 3.22 -27.59 -18.91
C ASP A 239 3.88 -28.31 -17.74
N ILE A 240 4.25 -27.57 -16.69
CA ILE A 240 4.82 -28.14 -15.46
C ILE A 240 3.83 -29.12 -14.83
N LEU A 241 2.57 -28.72 -14.66
CA LEU A 241 1.55 -29.59 -14.08
C LEU A 241 1.31 -30.84 -14.93
N ARG A 242 1.31 -30.71 -16.26
CA ARG A 242 1.18 -31.85 -17.18
C ARG A 242 2.36 -32.83 -17.02
N LEU A 243 3.59 -32.32 -16.96
CA LEU A 243 4.78 -33.15 -16.76
C LEU A 243 4.78 -33.84 -15.41
N LEU A 244 4.35 -33.15 -14.34
CA LEU A 244 4.19 -33.75 -13.01
C LEU A 244 3.16 -34.89 -13.03
N LYS A 245 2.00 -34.69 -13.68
CA LYS A 245 0.96 -35.73 -13.80
C LYS A 245 1.42 -36.97 -14.57
N GLN A 246 2.41 -36.82 -15.46
CA GLN A 246 3.00 -37.92 -16.22
C GLN A 246 4.18 -38.60 -15.51
N ASN A 247 4.68 -38.03 -14.42
CA ASN A 247 5.85 -38.54 -13.71
C ASN A 247 5.43 -39.47 -12.55
N GLU A 248 5.85 -40.73 -12.62
CA GLU A 248 5.54 -41.73 -11.58
C GLU A 248 6.01 -41.31 -10.18
N MET A 249 7.16 -40.64 -10.06
CA MET A 249 7.69 -40.18 -8.76
C MET A 249 6.85 -39.05 -8.14
N ALA A 250 6.10 -38.29 -8.95
CA ALA A 250 5.21 -37.24 -8.47
C ALA A 250 3.82 -37.76 -8.07
N SER A 251 3.44 -38.98 -8.48
CA SER A 251 2.10 -39.54 -8.26
C SER A 251 1.70 -39.60 -6.78
N GLY A 252 2.61 -40.02 -5.90
CA GLY A 252 2.37 -40.08 -4.46
C GLY A 252 2.13 -38.70 -3.84
N PHE A 253 2.87 -37.69 -4.29
CA PHE A 253 2.70 -36.29 -3.87
C PHE A 253 1.34 -35.74 -4.32
N LEU A 254 0.99 -35.91 -5.59
CA LEU A 254 -0.29 -35.45 -6.14
C LEU A 254 -1.49 -36.11 -5.43
N THR A 255 -1.40 -37.41 -5.18
CA THR A 255 -2.45 -38.16 -4.47
C THR A 255 -2.60 -37.69 -3.03
N LYS A 256 -1.47 -37.40 -2.35
CA LYS A 256 -1.49 -36.88 -0.98
C LYS A 256 -2.17 -35.52 -0.90
N ILE A 257 -1.86 -34.61 -1.83
CA ILE A 257 -2.52 -33.29 -1.89
C ILE A 257 -4.03 -33.45 -2.13
N ALA A 258 -4.42 -34.29 -3.08
CA ALA A 258 -5.83 -34.56 -3.35
C ALA A 258 -6.56 -35.17 -2.13
N SER A 259 -5.85 -35.85 -1.22
CA SER A 259 -6.44 -36.34 0.03
C SER A 259 -6.66 -35.25 1.08
N PHE A 260 -5.90 -34.15 1.03
CA PHE A 260 -6.04 -33.04 1.98
C PHE A 260 -7.13 -32.06 1.56
N VAL A 261 -7.26 -31.83 0.25
CA VAL A 261 -8.24 -30.88 -0.32
C VAL A 261 -8.86 -31.54 -1.57
N PRO A 262 -9.80 -32.48 -1.40
CA PRO A 262 -10.38 -33.24 -2.51
C PRO A 262 -11.30 -32.41 -3.42
N GLU A 263 -11.78 -31.26 -2.95
CA GLU A 263 -12.78 -30.46 -3.64
C GLU A 263 -12.21 -29.66 -4.82
N VAL A 264 -10.91 -29.35 -4.80
CA VAL A 264 -10.27 -28.43 -5.76
C VAL A 264 -8.82 -28.81 -6.07
N ASP A 265 -8.30 -28.36 -7.23
CA ASP A 265 -6.86 -28.49 -7.54
C ASP A 265 -6.05 -27.46 -6.72
N PHE A 266 -5.64 -27.87 -5.52
CA PHE A 266 -4.89 -27.03 -4.59
C PHE A 266 -3.59 -26.47 -5.20
N ILE A 267 -2.88 -27.25 -6.03
CA ILE A 267 -1.62 -26.82 -6.65
C ILE A 267 -1.88 -25.64 -7.58
N LEU A 268 -2.90 -25.74 -8.44
CA LEU A 268 -3.28 -24.64 -9.32
C LEU A 268 -3.75 -23.42 -8.55
N VAL A 269 -4.55 -23.59 -7.50
CA VAL A 269 -5.00 -22.48 -6.64
C VAL A 269 -3.79 -21.77 -6.02
N GLY A 270 -2.88 -22.54 -5.40
CA GLY A 270 -1.71 -22.01 -4.72
C GLY A 270 -0.74 -21.30 -5.66
N VAL A 271 -0.45 -21.88 -6.84
CA VAL A 271 0.42 -21.23 -7.84
C VAL A 271 -0.20 -19.93 -8.35
N ASN A 272 -1.50 -19.90 -8.62
CA ASN A 272 -2.19 -18.66 -9.03
C ASN A 272 -2.15 -17.60 -7.93
N TYR A 273 -2.41 -17.99 -6.68
CA TYR A 273 -2.35 -17.08 -5.54
C TYR A 273 -0.95 -16.50 -5.35
N LEU A 274 0.10 -17.33 -5.30
CA LEU A 274 1.46 -16.85 -5.08
C LEU A 274 1.93 -15.92 -6.21
N LYS A 275 1.58 -16.25 -7.46
CA LYS A 275 1.87 -15.40 -8.63
C LYS A 275 1.19 -14.04 -8.55
N MET A 276 -0.11 -14.02 -8.24
CA MET A 276 -0.85 -12.76 -8.10
C MET A 276 -0.36 -11.95 -6.89
N ARG A 277 0.03 -12.62 -5.81
CA ARG A 277 0.56 -11.97 -4.62
C ARG A 277 1.89 -11.28 -4.90
N ASP A 278 2.76 -11.91 -5.70
CA ASP A 278 4.00 -11.30 -6.18
C ASP A 278 3.72 -10.13 -7.15
N LEU A 279 2.81 -10.33 -8.10
CA LEU A 279 2.39 -9.31 -9.08
C LEU A 279 1.84 -8.04 -8.41
N TYR A 280 1.03 -8.20 -7.36
CA TYR A 280 0.34 -7.09 -6.67
C TYR A 280 1.01 -6.71 -5.33
N LYS A 281 2.26 -7.12 -5.11
CA LYS A 281 2.96 -6.87 -3.85
C LYS A 281 3.06 -5.37 -3.56
N ASP A 282 3.50 -4.60 -4.55
CA ASP A 282 3.78 -3.18 -4.40
C ASP A 282 2.52 -2.34 -4.68
N GLU A 283 1.90 -2.53 -5.85
CA GLU A 283 0.72 -1.79 -6.28
C GLU A 283 -0.30 -2.72 -6.96
N PHE A 284 -1.58 -2.49 -6.67
CA PHE A 284 -2.66 -3.22 -7.31
C PHE A 284 -3.16 -2.45 -8.53
N THR A 285 -2.99 -3.05 -9.72
CA THR A 285 -3.47 -2.50 -10.99
C THR A 285 -4.34 -3.51 -11.71
N TYR A 286 -5.48 -3.04 -12.23
CA TYR A 286 -6.40 -3.89 -12.99
C TYR A 286 -6.01 -3.94 -14.47
N ASN A 287 -5.88 -5.16 -15.01
CA ASN A 287 -5.66 -5.42 -16.42
C ASN A 287 -6.71 -6.42 -16.92
N GLU A 288 -7.65 -5.96 -17.75
CA GLU A 288 -8.79 -6.77 -18.20
C GLU A 288 -8.36 -7.98 -19.07
N GLU A 289 -7.34 -7.83 -19.91
CA GLU A 289 -6.85 -8.90 -20.78
C GLU A 289 -6.22 -10.03 -19.95
N PHE A 290 -5.34 -9.66 -19.01
CA PHE A 290 -4.72 -10.60 -18.08
C PHE A 290 -5.76 -11.36 -17.25
N ILE A 291 -6.73 -10.65 -16.67
CA ILE A 291 -7.78 -11.26 -15.84
C ILE A 291 -8.67 -12.18 -16.68
N SER A 292 -9.04 -11.77 -17.90
CA SER A 292 -9.85 -12.60 -18.80
C SER A 292 -9.12 -13.88 -19.20
N ALA A 293 -7.81 -13.79 -19.49
CA ALA A 293 -6.98 -14.95 -19.79
C ALA A 293 -6.84 -15.90 -18.60
N CYS A 294 -6.66 -15.37 -17.39
CA CYS A 294 -6.59 -16.17 -16.16
C CYS A 294 -7.90 -16.91 -15.89
N LYS A 295 -9.04 -16.23 -16.03
CA LYS A 295 -10.37 -16.88 -15.92
C LYS A 295 -10.53 -18.02 -16.91
N ALA A 296 -10.18 -17.79 -18.18
CA ALA A 296 -10.28 -18.81 -19.23
C ALA A 296 -9.35 -20.00 -18.98
N SER A 297 -8.16 -19.76 -18.44
CA SER A 297 -7.11 -20.78 -18.28
C SER A 297 -7.26 -21.61 -17.01
N PHE A 298 -7.75 -21.02 -15.93
CA PHE A 298 -7.72 -21.62 -14.59
C PHE A 298 -9.09 -21.74 -13.93
N GLY A 299 -10.12 -21.12 -14.49
CA GLY A 299 -11.51 -21.23 -14.03
C GLY A 299 -11.66 -21.03 -12.53
N GLU A 300 -12.20 -22.04 -11.86
CA GLU A 300 -12.45 -22.01 -10.42
C GLU A 300 -11.18 -21.79 -9.58
N SER A 301 -10.04 -22.38 -9.97
CA SER A 301 -8.80 -22.21 -9.21
C SER A 301 -8.37 -20.75 -9.14
N PHE A 302 -8.64 -19.97 -10.19
CA PHE A 302 -8.40 -18.52 -10.22
C PHE A 302 -9.37 -17.75 -9.32
N THR A 303 -10.64 -18.14 -9.25
CA THR A 303 -11.62 -17.53 -8.35
C THR A 303 -11.22 -17.68 -6.88
N ILE A 304 -10.80 -18.89 -6.47
CA ILE A 304 -10.35 -19.16 -5.09
C ILE A 304 -9.04 -18.42 -4.79
N ALA A 305 -8.11 -18.41 -5.75
CA ALA A 305 -6.89 -17.62 -5.61
C ALA A 305 -7.19 -16.12 -5.46
N SER A 306 -8.16 -15.59 -6.22
CA SER A 306 -8.59 -14.19 -6.15
C SER A 306 -9.24 -13.84 -4.80
N TYR A 307 -9.96 -14.78 -4.19
CA TYR A 307 -10.47 -14.65 -2.82
C TYR A 307 -9.33 -14.44 -1.82
N MET A 308 -8.30 -15.28 -1.86
CA MET A 308 -7.13 -15.13 -0.98
C MET A 308 -6.33 -13.85 -1.27
N ILE A 309 -6.27 -13.41 -2.54
CA ILE A 309 -5.67 -12.11 -2.90
C ILE A 309 -6.44 -10.95 -2.30
N GLY A 310 -7.77 -11.00 -2.31
CA GLY A 310 -8.61 -9.99 -1.66
C GLY A 310 -8.33 -9.88 -0.16
N ILE A 311 -8.17 -11.02 0.52
CA ILE A 311 -7.79 -11.07 1.94
C ILE A 311 -6.41 -10.43 2.15
N ALA A 312 -5.42 -10.82 1.35
CA ALA A 312 -4.03 -10.39 1.52
C ALA A 312 -3.80 -8.90 1.21
N LEU A 313 -4.52 -8.35 0.21
CA LEU A 313 -4.41 -6.94 -0.16
C LEU A 313 -5.25 -6.03 0.74
N GLY A 314 -6.42 -6.52 1.17
CA GLY A 314 -7.40 -5.76 1.94
C GLY A 314 -7.96 -4.54 1.20
N HIS A 315 -8.78 -3.77 1.90
CA HIS A 315 -9.41 -2.59 1.32
C HIS A 315 -8.38 -1.52 0.94
N ASN A 316 -7.39 -1.29 1.79
CA ASN A 316 -6.39 -0.21 1.64
C ASN A 316 -5.65 -0.26 0.30
N LYS A 317 -5.38 -1.45 -0.26
CA LYS A 317 -4.71 -1.57 -1.58
C LYS A 317 -5.68 -1.65 -2.76
N THR A 318 -6.96 -1.95 -2.53
CA THR A 318 -7.92 -2.26 -3.61
C THR A 318 -8.95 -1.16 -3.85
N TYR A 319 -9.19 -0.27 -2.88
CA TYR A 319 -10.26 0.73 -2.96
C TYR A 319 -10.07 1.73 -4.10
N ALA A 320 -8.84 2.18 -4.34
CA ALA A 320 -8.56 3.19 -5.35
C ALA A 320 -8.95 2.68 -6.75
N CYS A 321 -8.49 1.48 -7.11
CA CYS A 321 -8.85 0.84 -8.36
C CYS A 321 -10.36 0.55 -8.46
N LEU A 322 -11.00 0.11 -7.38
CA LEU A 322 -12.46 -0.08 -7.37
C LEU A 322 -13.18 1.24 -7.70
N TYR A 323 -12.83 2.33 -7.01
CA TYR A 323 -13.53 3.59 -7.17
C TYR A 323 -13.32 4.23 -8.55
N GLU A 324 -12.17 4.00 -9.19
CA GLU A 324 -11.95 4.40 -10.59
C GLU A 324 -12.88 3.67 -11.58
N LEU A 325 -13.27 2.44 -11.26
CA LEU A 325 -14.17 1.63 -12.08
C LEU A 325 -15.66 1.88 -11.78
N LEU A 326 -15.98 2.40 -10.60
CA LEU A 326 -17.35 2.71 -10.20
C LEU A 326 -17.77 4.10 -10.72
N PRO A 327 -18.97 4.24 -11.30
CA PRO A 327 -19.53 5.54 -11.65
C PRO A 327 -20.07 6.25 -10.40
N LEU A 328 -19.18 6.72 -9.53
CA LEU A 328 -19.57 7.43 -8.31
C LEU A 328 -20.07 8.84 -8.66
N ASP A 329 -21.27 9.21 -8.19
CA ASP A 329 -21.87 10.54 -8.46
C ASP A 329 -21.05 11.71 -7.92
N ILE A 330 -20.24 11.45 -6.89
CA ILE A 330 -19.32 12.44 -6.32
C ILE A 330 -18.09 12.69 -7.19
N TYR A 331 -17.86 11.86 -8.22
CA TYR A 331 -16.71 12.00 -9.11
C TYR A 331 -17.03 12.96 -10.24
N LYS A 332 -16.01 13.74 -10.60
CA LYS A 332 -16.06 14.58 -11.78
C LYS A 332 -16.22 13.73 -13.02
N SER A 333 -16.85 14.30 -14.05
CA SER A 333 -17.00 13.63 -15.33
C SER A 333 -15.62 13.36 -15.96
N LYS A 334 -15.56 12.40 -16.88
CA LYS A 334 -14.31 12.11 -17.63
C LYS A 334 -13.77 13.35 -18.35
N GLU A 335 -14.67 14.20 -18.83
CA GLU A 335 -14.33 15.45 -19.54
C GLU A 335 -13.71 16.48 -18.59
N GLU A 336 -14.32 16.67 -17.41
CA GLU A 336 -13.81 17.54 -16.37
C GLU A 336 -12.44 17.06 -15.86
N MET A 337 -12.28 15.76 -15.63
CA MET A 337 -11.01 15.17 -15.24
C MET A 337 -9.93 15.37 -16.31
N ALA A 338 -10.25 15.17 -17.59
CA ALA A 338 -9.32 15.40 -18.69
C ALA A 338 -8.93 16.88 -18.85
N ALA A 339 -9.83 17.82 -18.55
CA ALA A 339 -9.53 19.25 -18.54
C ALA A 339 -8.59 19.61 -17.38
N ILE A 340 -8.85 19.10 -16.17
CA ILE A 340 -8.01 19.32 -14.98
C ILE A 340 -6.62 18.73 -15.18
N LEU A 341 -6.51 17.53 -15.76
CA LEU A 341 -5.21 16.90 -16.02
C LEU A 341 -4.39 17.72 -17.03
N ARG A 342 -5.02 18.23 -18.09
CA ARG A 342 -4.37 19.14 -19.04
C ARG A 342 -3.87 20.41 -18.36
N GLN A 343 -4.71 21.04 -17.54
CA GLN A 343 -4.32 22.24 -16.80
C GLN A 343 -3.14 21.97 -15.85
N LYS A 344 -3.19 20.87 -15.08
CA LYS A 344 -2.08 20.48 -14.18
C LYS A 344 -0.80 20.20 -14.94
N GLN A 345 -0.88 19.60 -16.13
CA GLN A 345 0.28 19.32 -16.96
C GLN A 345 0.89 20.62 -17.51
N GLU A 346 0.07 21.55 -17.98
CA GLU A 346 0.53 22.88 -18.39
C GLU A 346 1.17 23.68 -17.25
N GLU A 347 0.59 23.63 -16.05
CA GLU A 347 1.15 24.25 -14.84
C GLU A 347 2.50 23.64 -14.46
N ARG A 348 2.62 22.31 -14.50
CA ARG A 348 3.89 21.60 -14.27
C ARG A 348 4.95 21.98 -15.30
N GLU A 349 4.59 22.07 -16.58
CA GLU A 349 5.53 22.51 -17.61
C GLU A 349 5.95 23.97 -17.44
N ARG A 350 5.01 24.86 -17.08
CA ARG A 350 5.34 26.27 -16.77
C ARG A 350 6.29 26.36 -15.59
N ALA A 351 6.02 25.63 -14.50
CA ALA A 351 6.89 25.57 -13.33
C ALA A 351 8.28 25.02 -13.68
N LYS A 352 8.37 23.98 -14.52
CA LYS A 352 9.64 23.43 -14.99
C LYS A 352 10.44 24.46 -15.80
N ARG A 353 9.79 25.16 -16.73
CA ARG A 353 10.44 26.22 -17.54
C ARG A 353 10.94 27.37 -16.67
N GLU A 354 10.17 27.77 -15.66
CA GLU A 354 10.57 28.83 -14.73
C GLU A 354 11.74 28.39 -13.84
N MET A 355 11.72 27.16 -13.33
CA MET A 355 12.85 26.58 -12.59
C MET A 355 14.13 26.50 -13.44
N GLU A 356 14.03 26.07 -14.69
CA GLU A 356 15.16 26.06 -15.63
C GLU A 356 15.67 27.47 -15.96
N ARG A 357 14.81 28.49 -15.93
CA ARG A 357 15.21 29.88 -16.10
C ARG A 357 15.96 30.40 -14.88
N ILE A 358 15.42 30.16 -13.68
CA ILE A 358 16.05 30.53 -12.41
C ILE A 358 17.42 29.86 -12.27
N GLU A 359 17.55 28.57 -12.59
CA GLU A 359 18.83 27.86 -12.47
C GLU A 359 19.86 28.38 -13.48
N ARG A 360 19.45 28.70 -14.73
CA ARG A 360 20.33 29.36 -15.71
C ARG A 360 20.80 30.75 -15.26
N GLU A 361 19.94 31.52 -14.61
CA GLU A 361 20.32 32.82 -14.03
C GLU A 361 21.31 32.66 -12.87
N ARG A 362 21.08 31.70 -11.96
CA ARG A 362 22.00 31.34 -10.88
C ARG A 362 23.35 30.88 -11.40
N GLU A 363 23.39 30.08 -12.46
CA GLU A 363 24.63 29.60 -13.06
C GLU A 363 25.44 30.76 -13.69
N ARG A 364 24.77 31.65 -14.42
CA ARG A 364 25.39 32.88 -14.96
C ARG A 364 25.89 33.81 -13.85
N GLU A 365 25.21 33.86 -12.71
CA GLU A 365 25.65 34.64 -11.55
C GLU A 365 26.90 34.01 -10.90
N ARG A 366 26.90 32.68 -10.68
CA ARG A 366 28.07 31.93 -10.21
C ARG A 366 29.28 32.09 -11.14
N GLU A 367 29.05 32.08 -12.46
CA GLU A 367 30.11 32.29 -13.45
C GLU A 367 30.65 33.72 -13.39
N ARG A 368 29.79 34.73 -13.34
CA ARG A 368 30.18 36.13 -13.16
C ARG A 368 30.94 36.35 -11.84
N GLU A 369 30.55 35.66 -10.77
CA GLU A 369 31.27 35.71 -9.49
C GLU A 369 32.66 35.06 -9.58
N ARG A 370 32.78 33.90 -10.24
CA ARG A 370 34.07 33.25 -10.52
C ARG A 370 34.98 34.14 -11.37
N GLU A 371 34.45 34.82 -12.38
CA GLU A 371 35.21 35.80 -13.17
C GLU A 371 35.67 37.00 -12.36
N ARG A 372 34.80 37.55 -11.50
CA ARG A 372 35.16 38.64 -10.57
C ARG A 372 36.30 38.22 -9.64
N ARG A 373 36.23 37.01 -9.07
CA ARG A 373 37.30 36.43 -8.22
C ARG A 373 38.61 36.17 -8.98
N LYS A 374 38.55 35.81 -10.27
CA LYS A 374 39.73 35.66 -11.14
C LYS A 374 40.37 37.01 -11.52
N LYS A 375 39.55 38.04 -11.80
CA LYS A 375 40.02 39.39 -12.13
C LYS A 375 40.63 40.10 -10.91
N SER A 376 40.10 39.90 -9.70
CA SER A 376 40.71 40.42 -8.46
C SER A 376 42.06 39.75 -8.14
N LYS A 377 42.22 38.44 -8.40
CA LYS A 377 43.54 37.78 -8.31
C LYS A 377 44.56 38.26 -9.36
N LYS A 378 44.12 38.69 -10.55
CA LYS A 378 45.00 39.24 -11.60
C LYS A 378 45.38 40.71 -11.40
N LYS A 379 44.54 41.50 -10.70
CA LYS A 379 44.85 42.90 -10.34
C LYS A 379 45.69 43.07 -9.07
N GLY A 380 45.93 42.01 -8.30
CA GLY A 380 46.82 42.04 -7.12
C GLY A 380 48.32 41.85 -7.42
N LYS A 381 48.75 41.98 -8.69
CA LYS A 381 50.15 41.71 -9.10
C LYS A 381 50.72 42.78 -10.04
N LYS A 382 50.56 44.06 -9.66
CA LYS A 382 51.38 45.21 -10.08
C LYS A 382 50.81 46.48 -9.45
N ASP A 383 51.33 46.85 -8.29
CA ASP A 383 52.15 48.05 -8.10
C ASP A 383 52.59 48.13 -6.63
N THR A 384 53.57 48.99 -6.42
CA THR A 384 54.77 48.77 -5.62
C THR A 384 54.66 49.28 -4.17
N GLU A 385 55.65 48.85 -3.40
CA GLU A 385 56.32 49.59 -2.32
C GLU A 385 55.79 49.53 -0.88
N TYR A 386 56.75 49.15 -0.04
CA TYR A 386 56.75 49.07 1.41
C TYR A 386 56.27 50.36 2.08
N ASN A 387 55.40 50.24 3.08
CA ASN A 387 55.77 50.76 4.40
C ASN A 387 55.10 50.00 5.55
N HIS A 388 55.90 49.84 6.60
CA HIS A 388 55.68 49.13 7.85
C HIS A 388 54.92 50.06 8.81
N PHE A 389 53.92 49.56 9.55
CA PHE A 389 53.51 49.93 10.93
C PHE A 389 52.02 49.62 11.18
N GLY A 390 51.73 48.93 12.30
CA GLY A 390 50.45 49.02 13.01
C GLY A 390 49.58 47.77 13.04
N GLN A 391 49.63 47.01 14.14
CA GLN A 391 48.56 46.11 14.59
C GLN A 391 47.32 46.92 15.09
N PRO A 392 46.36 46.31 15.80
CA PRO A 392 45.08 45.75 15.33
C PRO A 392 43.89 46.65 15.71
N GLY A 393 42.81 46.67 14.92
CA GLY A 393 41.67 47.55 15.21
C GLY A 393 40.32 46.98 14.78
N TYR A 394 39.54 46.55 15.78
CA TYR A 394 38.07 46.57 15.87
C TYR A 394 37.24 46.57 14.58
N SER A 395 36.54 45.46 14.36
CA SER A 395 35.39 45.37 13.46
C SER A 395 34.11 45.76 14.21
N GLN A 396 33.66 47.01 14.05
CA GLN A 396 32.25 47.39 14.18
C GLN A 396 31.79 48.20 12.95
N GLY A 397 30.80 47.65 12.25
CA GLY A 397 29.67 48.38 11.67
C GLY A 397 29.84 49.08 10.32
N ARG A 398 29.32 48.47 9.24
CA ARG A 398 28.04 48.83 8.57
C ARG A 398 27.96 48.32 7.12
N GLY A 399 26.76 47.83 6.77
CA GLY A 399 26.31 47.43 5.43
C GLY A 399 25.71 46.02 5.50
N GLY A 400 24.41 45.78 5.65
CA GLY A 400 23.26 46.55 5.20
C GLY A 400 22.91 46.16 3.76
N TYR A 401 22.20 45.04 3.56
CA TYR A 401 20.99 44.92 2.71
C TYR A 401 20.36 43.50 2.81
N SER A 402 19.12 43.53 3.31
CA SER A 402 17.90 42.72 3.06
C SER A 402 17.94 41.19 2.94
N THR A 403 17.58 40.53 4.04
CA THR A 403 16.97 39.18 4.05
C THR A 403 15.46 39.26 3.78
N TRP A 404 15.04 38.85 2.58
CA TRP A 404 13.76 38.20 2.32
C TRP A 404 14.08 36.73 2.11
N GLY A 405 13.40 35.72 2.62
CA GLY A 405 12.11 35.60 3.27
C GLY A 405 11.78 34.12 3.10
N ARG A 406 12.09 33.32 4.12
CA ARG A 406 11.90 31.88 4.16
C ARG A 406 10.40 31.63 4.37
N GLN A 407 9.63 31.47 3.28
CA GLN A 407 8.27 30.96 3.40
C GLN A 407 8.36 29.49 3.77
N SER A 408 8.11 29.25 5.05
CA SER A 408 7.73 27.98 5.62
C SER A 408 6.30 27.68 5.17
N GLU A 409 6.03 26.38 5.01
CA GLU A 409 4.71 25.82 4.87
C GLU A 409 3.85 26.25 6.08
N GLU A 410 3.00 27.26 5.89
CA GLU A 410 1.93 27.55 6.83
C GLU A 410 0.72 26.69 6.48
N LEU A 411 0.55 25.71 7.35
CA LEU A 411 -0.68 24.99 7.68
C LEU A 411 -1.89 25.93 7.63
N PHE A 412 -2.89 25.56 6.84
CA PHE A 412 -4.21 26.17 6.91
C PHE A 412 -4.81 25.92 8.30
N SER A 413 -5.05 26.99 9.04
CA SER A 413 -5.99 27.04 10.18
C SER A 413 -7.23 27.85 9.76
N PRO A 414 -8.46 27.46 10.16
CA PRO A 414 -9.69 28.09 9.70
C PRO A 414 -10.01 29.35 10.52
N TYR A 415 -10.33 30.45 9.84
CA TYR A 415 -10.87 31.65 10.49
C TYR A 415 -12.41 31.55 10.57
N GLN A 416 -12.94 31.63 11.79
CA GLN A 416 -14.30 32.07 12.09
C GLN A 416 -14.33 33.61 12.15
N GLY A 417 -15.44 34.23 11.74
CA GLY A 417 -15.76 35.59 12.15
C GLY A 417 -16.47 36.42 11.08
N ASP A 418 -17.79 36.46 11.21
CA ASP A 418 -18.77 37.29 10.53
C ASP A 418 -18.34 38.71 10.15
N ASP A 419 -18.74 39.16 8.95
CA ASP A 419 -19.65 40.30 8.90
C ASP A 419 -20.46 40.38 7.59
N GLN A 420 -21.62 41.01 7.75
CA GLN A 420 -22.86 40.90 6.99
C GLN A 420 -22.84 41.42 5.54
N GLY A 421 -23.68 40.83 4.68
CA GLY A 421 -24.29 41.58 3.57
C GLY A 421 -24.52 40.85 2.25
N TYR A 422 -25.33 39.79 2.20
CA TYR A 422 -26.11 39.50 0.99
C TYR A 422 -27.33 38.60 1.28
N ILE A 423 -28.54 39.13 1.12
CA ILE A 423 -29.81 38.39 1.17
C ILE A 423 -30.19 37.97 -0.25
N PRO A 424 -30.52 36.69 -0.52
CA PRO A 424 -30.97 36.22 -1.83
C PRO A 424 -32.48 36.41 -1.98
N SER A 425 -32.93 36.91 -3.14
CA SER A 425 -34.35 36.97 -3.49
C SER A 425 -34.73 35.80 -4.41
N SER A 426 -35.64 34.99 -3.90
CA SER A 426 -36.37 33.92 -4.57
C SER A 426 -37.48 34.46 -5.48
N MET A 427 -37.66 33.83 -6.65
CA MET A 427 -38.94 33.50 -7.34
C MET A 427 -38.57 33.01 -8.76
N GLY A 428 -39.17 32.02 -9.39
CA GLY A 428 -40.38 31.25 -9.11
C GLY A 428 -40.58 30.21 -10.23
N ARG A 429 -41.51 29.29 -9.99
CA ARG A 429 -41.86 28.11 -10.81
C ARG A 429 -42.31 28.44 -12.24
N GLY A 430 -42.10 27.50 -13.16
CA GLY A 430 -42.81 27.43 -14.44
C GLY A 430 -42.71 26.04 -15.09
N TYR A 431 -43.84 25.36 -15.20
CA TYR A 431 -44.05 24.00 -15.71
C TYR A 431 -44.14 23.93 -17.26
N LYS A 432 -43.95 22.71 -17.79
CA LYS A 432 -44.47 22.11 -19.06
C LYS A 432 -43.74 22.39 -20.39
N ASN A 433 -43.17 21.34 -21.00
CA ASN A 433 -43.84 20.52 -22.04
C ASN A 433 -42.98 19.35 -22.57
N GLU A 434 -43.58 18.16 -22.52
CA GLU A 434 -43.48 16.98 -23.42
C GLU A 434 -43.18 17.31 -24.91
N LYS A 435 -42.50 16.50 -25.75
CA LYS A 435 -42.62 15.05 -26.09
C LYS A 435 -41.52 14.65 -27.14
N PRO A 436 -41.46 13.41 -27.71
CA PRO A 436 -40.21 12.66 -27.93
C PRO A 436 -39.91 12.36 -29.42
N LYS A 437 -38.78 11.70 -29.71
CA LYS A 437 -38.42 10.97 -30.95
C LYS A 437 -36.94 10.57 -30.82
N GLN A 438 -36.40 9.47 -31.33
CA GLN A 438 -36.83 8.23 -31.96
C GLN A 438 -35.50 7.46 -32.13
N GLU A 439 -35.44 6.16 -31.80
CA GLU A 439 -34.39 5.28 -32.36
C GLU A 439 -34.62 5.10 -33.87
N PRO A 440 -33.54 4.82 -34.61
CA PRO A 440 -33.62 3.69 -35.53
C PRO A 440 -32.38 2.77 -35.49
N GLN A 441 -32.65 1.51 -35.14
CA GLN A 441 -32.41 0.30 -35.94
C GLN A 441 -31.15 0.19 -36.83
N THR A 442 -30.34 -0.80 -36.45
CA THR A 442 -29.79 -1.91 -37.27
C THR A 442 -29.34 -1.66 -38.71
N ASN A 443 -28.10 -2.07 -39.02
CA ASN A 443 -27.89 -2.98 -40.16
C ASN A 443 -26.69 -3.91 -39.99
N LYS A 444 -26.94 -5.15 -40.40
CA LYS A 444 -26.01 -6.29 -40.49
C LYS A 444 -25.06 -6.11 -41.68
N GLY A 445 -23.85 -6.64 -41.54
CA GLY A 445 -22.93 -6.92 -42.65
C GLY A 445 -21.88 -7.93 -42.22
N VAL A 446 -22.09 -9.19 -42.57
CA VAL A 446 -21.22 -10.36 -42.33
C VAL A 446 -20.23 -10.52 -43.47
N SER A 447 -18.96 -10.78 -43.15
CA SER A 447 -17.96 -11.64 -43.83
C SER A 447 -16.59 -11.30 -43.21
N HIS A 448 -15.68 -12.16 -42.81
CA HIS A 448 -15.34 -13.52 -43.21
C HIS A 448 -14.64 -14.20 -42.04
N VAL A 449 -14.86 -15.51 -41.88
CA VAL A 449 -14.04 -16.39 -41.05
C VAL A 449 -12.73 -16.65 -41.80
N ASP A 450 -11.60 -16.37 -41.16
CA ASP A 450 -10.35 -17.07 -41.42
C ASP A 450 -9.85 -17.67 -40.11
N SER A 451 -9.90 -18.99 -40.08
CA SER A 451 -9.31 -19.88 -39.09
C SER A 451 -7.80 -19.96 -39.32
N ASN A 452 -6.99 -19.53 -38.35
CA ASN A 452 -5.68 -20.12 -38.08
C ASN A 452 -5.30 -19.88 -36.61
N ASN A 453 -4.97 -21.00 -35.96
CA ASN A 453 -4.39 -21.07 -34.61
C ASN A 453 -3.06 -20.33 -34.57
N GLU A 454 -2.90 -19.45 -33.59
CA GLU A 454 -1.62 -19.19 -32.92
C GLU A 454 -1.93 -18.56 -31.55
N THR A 455 -1.88 -19.37 -30.50
CA THR A 455 -1.94 -18.89 -29.11
C THR A 455 -0.61 -18.23 -28.77
N GLU A 456 -0.47 -16.97 -29.17
CA GLU A 456 0.68 -16.13 -28.83
C GLU A 456 0.50 -15.45 -27.46
N ASN A 457 1.57 -15.56 -26.67
CA ASN A 457 2.04 -14.67 -25.61
C ASN A 457 1.05 -13.84 -24.78
N LEU A 458 0.73 -14.32 -23.57
CA LEU A 458 0.06 -13.54 -22.52
C LEU A 458 0.97 -13.17 -21.33
N PHE A 459 2.24 -13.61 -21.33
CA PHE A 459 3.18 -13.40 -20.21
C PHE A 459 4.63 -13.10 -20.61
N GLY A 460 4.90 -12.82 -21.89
CA GLY A 460 6.21 -12.35 -22.32
C GLY A 460 6.36 -10.84 -22.13
N ILE A 461 6.53 -10.38 -20.89
CA ILE A 461 7.05 -9.02 -20.64
C ILE A 461 8.57 -9.10 -20.62
N GLU A 462 9.16 -9.34 -21.79
CA GLU A 462 10.60 -9.17 -22.01
C GLU A 462 10.76 -7.93 -22.89
N GLU A 463 11.05 -6.77 -22.26
CA GLU A 463 12.05 -5.79 -22.73
C GLU A 463 12.06 -4.47 -21.94
N ILE A 464 11.05 -4.12 -21.15
CA ILE A 464 11.02 -2.82 -20.44
C ILE A 464 11.55 -2.90 -19.00
N GLN A 465 11.36 -4.02 -18.28
CA GLN A 465 11.77 -4.13 -16.86
C GLN A 465 13.24 -4.52 -16.66
N SER A 466 13.92 -5.06 -17.67
CA SER A 466 15.30 -5.56 -17.53
C SER A 466 16.34 -4.45 -17.38
N MET A 467 16.06 -3.23 -17.85
CA MET A 467 17.01 -2.11 -17.79
C MET A 467 17.01 -1.37 -16.43
N GLU A 468 15.86 -1.22 -15.77
CA GLU A 468 15.78 -0.49 -14.49
C GLU A 468 16.14 -1.35 -13.27
N TYR A 469 15.99 -2.68 -13.35
CA TYR A 469 16.31 -3.57 -12.23
C TYR A 469 17.83 -3.77 -12.02
N GLN A 470 18.66 -3.64 -13.06
CA GLN A 470 20.11 -3.82 -12.93
C GLN A 470 20.79 -2.69 -12.13
N THR A 471 20.21 -1.49 -12.08
CA THR A 471 20.79 -0.33 -11.39
C THR A 471 20.44 -0.28 -9.90
N ARG A 472 19.42 -1.00 -9.42
CA ARG A 472 18.97 -0.95 -8.02
C ARG A 472 19.64 -1.97 -7.07
N ASN A 473 20.35 -2.97 -7.59
CA ASN A 473 20.94 -4.07 -6.78
C ASN A 473 22.47 -4.05 -6.62
N LEU A 474 23.17 -2.96 -6.94
CA LEU A 474 24.64 -2.87 -6.80
C LEU A 474 25.03 -2.40 -5.39
N ILE A 475 25.12 -3.32 -4.43
CA ILE A 475 25.37 -3.02 -2.99
C ILE A 475 26.88 -3.03 -2.61
N SER A 476 27.82 -3.30 -3.52
CA SER A 476 29.25 -3.16 -3.16
C SER A 476 30.15 -2.79 -4.34
N PHE A 477 30.77 -1.61 -4.26
CA PHE A 477 31.93 -1.24 -5.07
C PHE A 477 33.23 -1.65 -4.33
N PRO A 478 34.33 -1.97 -5.03
CA PRO A 478 34.52 -1.88 -6.48
C PRO A 478 33.93 -3.06 -7.27
N LEU A 479 33.34 -2.79 -8.43
CA LEU A 479 32.80 -3.80 -9.34
C LEU A 479 33.86 -4.16 -10.39
N LYS A 480 34.08 -5.46 -10.62
CA LYS A 480 34.90 -5.97 -11.72
C LYS A 480 34.01 -6.34 -12.90
N LEU A 481 34.21 -5.72 -14.05
CA LEU A 481 33.46 -5.96 -15.29
C LEU A 481 34.32 -6.76 -16.28
N GLN A 482 33.70 -7.67 -17.03
CA GLN A 482 34.30 -8.49 -18.08
C GLN A 482 33.56 -8.26 -19.41
N LYS A 483 34.31 -7.99 -20.47
CA LYS A 483 33.81 -7.83 -21.84
C LYS A 483 33.52 -9.18 -22.48
N TYR A 484 32.42 -9.26 -23.22
CA TYR A 484 31.99 -10.43 -23.98
C TYR A 484 32.04 -10.17 -25.48
N THR A 485 32.35 -11.21 -26.25
CA THR A 485 32.27 -11.19 -27.72
C THR A 485 30.81 -11.23 -28.17
N LYS A 486 30.54 -10.89 -29.44
CA LYS A 486 29.20 -11.04 -30.05
C LYS A 486 28.64 -12.48 -29.97
N SER A 487 29.53 -13.47 -29.85
CA SER A 487 29.19 -14.88 -29.65
C SER A 487 28.96 -15.29 -28.18
N GLY A 488 28.93 -14.33 -27.25
CA GLY A 488 28.62 -14.58 -25.85
C GLY A 488 29.75 -15.20 -25.03
N LYS A 489 31.00 -15.23 -25.53
CA LYS A 489 32.18 -15.74 -24.78
C LYS A 489 32.96 -14.59 -24.14
N PRO A 490 33.61 -14.78 -22.97
CA PRO A 490 34.49 -13.77 -22.38
C PRO A 490 35.64 -13.42 -23.33
N SER A 491 35.85 -12.13 -23.58
CA SER A 491 36.99 -11.66 -24.37
C SER A 491 38.28 -11.86 -23.58
N THR A 492 39.34 -12.30 -24.26
CA THR A 492 40.70 -12.46 -23.68
C THR A 492 41.64 -11.31 -24.08
N ALA A 493 41.13 -10.28 -24.76
CA ALA A 493 41.91 -9.14 -25.19
C ALA A 493 42.45 -8.33 -23.99
N LYS A 494 43.54 -7.58 -24.20
CA LYS A 494 44.30 -6.87 -23.14
C LYS A 494 43.50 -5.81 -22.37
N ASN A 495 42.31 -5.43 -22.86
CA ASN A 495 41.37 -4.49 -22.23
C ASN A 495 39.97 -5.11 -22.03
N SER A 496 39.91 -6.41 -21.76
CA SER A 496 38.64 -7.15 -21.59
C SER A 496 38.09 -7.12 -20.16
N THR A 497 38.81 -6.50 -19.22
CA THR A 497 38.38 -6.32 -17.83
C THR A 497 38.50 -4.87 -17.40
N ALA A 498 37.51 -4.37 -16.67
CA ALA A 498 37.49 -3.02 -16.10
C ALA A 498 37.09 -3.06 -14.62
N ILE A 499 37.58 -2.11 -13.83
CA ILE A 499 37.21 -1.96 -12.42
C ILE A 499 36.61 -0.56 -12.26
N VAL A 500 35.45 -0.48 -11.62
CA VAL A 500 34.72 0.77 -11.33
C VAL A 500 34.47 0.84 -9.83
N ASN A 501 34.80 1.98 -9.22
CA ASN A 501 34.90 2.11 -7.76
C ASN A 501 33.72 2.84 -7.11
N ASN A 502 32.86 3.46 -7.90
CA ASN A 502 31.66 4.13 -7.43
C ASN A 502 30.59 4.19 -8.52
N LYS A 503 29.39 4.64 -8.14
CA LYS A 503 28.21 4.71 -9.01
C LYS A 503 28.41 5.66 -10.19
N GLU A 504 29.08 6.79 -9.99
CA GLU A 504 29.31 7.79 -11.03
C GLU A 504 30.27 7.26 -12.11
N GLU A 505 31.34 6.57 -11.70
CA GLU A 505 32.26 5.87 -12.60
C GLU A 505 31.56 4.77 -13.40
N TYR A 506 30.61 4.05 -12.79
CA TYR A 506 29.85 3.00 -13.48
C TYR A 506 28.91 3.55 -14.56
N GLU A 507 28.19 4.64 -14.28
CA GLU A 507 27.33 5.28 -15.29
C GLU A 507 28.15 5.91 -16.43
N ASN A 508 29.29 6.55 -16.11
CA ASN A 508 30.22 7.03 -17.13
C ASN A 508 30.81 5.87 -17.97
N PHE A 509 31.12 4.74 -17.33
CA PHE A 509 31.61 3.55 -18.01
C PHE A 509 30.58 2.99 -19.00
N LYS A 510 29.30 2.89 -18.59
CA LYS A 510 28.19 2.47 -19.46
C LYS A 510 28.03 3.38 -20.67
N ASN A 511 28.05 4.70 -20.46
CA ASN A 511 27.89 5.67 -21.54
C ASN A 511 29.05 5.58 -22.55
N THR A 512 30.27 5.35 -22.07
CA THR A 512 31.46 5.26 -22.93
C THR A 512 31.53 3.94 -23.70
N HIS A 513 30.91 2.86 -23.21
CA HIS A 513 30.96 1.51 -23.78
C HIS A 513 29.59 0.97 -24.23
N SER A 514 28.66 1.87 -24.59
CA SER A 514 27.27 1.53 -24.94
C SER A 514 27.11 0.55 -26.11
N GLY A 515 28.11 0.44 -26.98
CA GLY A 515 28.15 -0.53 -28.10
C GLY A 515 28.77 -1.89 -27.74
N GLU A 516 29.12 -2.14 -26.47
CA GLU A 516 29.84 -3.33 -26.03
C GLU A 516 29.11 -4.09 -24.93
N THR A 517 29.15 -5.42 -24.96
CA THR A 517 28.54 -6.26 -23.92
C THR A 517 29.52 -6.48 -22.77
N TRP A 518 29.26 -5.85 -21.63
CA TRP A 518 30.02 -6.02 -20.39
C TRP A 518 29.14 -6.63 -19.30
N LYS A 519 29.66 -7.63 -18.56
CA LYS A 519 28.96 -8.26 -17.43
C LYS A 519 29.84 -8.24 -16.18
N LEU A 520 29.22 -8.32 -15.00
CA LEU A 520 29.93 -8.50 -13.74
C LEU A 520 30.72 -9.81 -13.76
N LYS A 521 32.00 -9.70 -13.41
CA LYS A 521 32.88 -10.85 -13.17
C LYS A 521 32.64 -11.28 -11.72
N LYS A 522 31.91 -12.39 -11.54
CA LYS A 522 31.72 -13.04 -10.23
C LYS A 522 33.07 -13.41 -9.62
#